data_AF-A0A401SZ65-F1
#
_entry.id   AF-A0A401SZ65-F1
#
_cell.length_a   1.000
_cell.length_b   1.000
_cell.length_c   1.000
_cell.angle_alpha   90.00
_cell.angle_beta   90.00
_cell.angle_gamma   90.00
#
_symmetry.space_group_name_H-M   'P 1'
#
loop_
_entity.id
_entity.type
_entity.pdbx_description
1 polymer ?
#
loop_
_entity_poly.entity_id
_entity_poly.type
_entity_poly.pdbx_seq_one_letter_code
_entity_poly.pdbx_strand_id
1 'polypeptide(L)'
;MLEQTCFLFWLGLKTLLVVVNRFFLIPQVGQNNGEARDAVIILEKTPFSEETLPHLLNKDADLRLQFRNDIYSTHHLHPLPAFNEIKTTVVYPATEKHIKKYLKQEMYLINETAEDYKTITSPYIESQSFSIQWVYNILEKKAEADHIIYENPDPQDGFLLIPDLKWNQKQVDDLYLIAICQRRGLKSLRDLTGEHLSMLQNILQEGQVAISKRYNIPGSQLRIYFHYQPSYYHLHIHFTAVSYDAPGTMVERAHLLSSVIENLQTDPEYYQKRTLTYALKADDPLLQRFKEAGRM
;
A
#
# COMPACT_ATOMS: atom_id res chain seq x y z
N MET A 1 16.23 25.71 29.82
CA MET A 1 16.64 24.46 30.49
C MET A 1 16.34 23.34 29.53
N LEU A 2 17.33 22.91 28.76
CA LEU A 2 17.21 21.77 27.85
C LEU A 2 17.12 20.50 28.70
N GLU A 3 16.00 19.79 28.55
CA GLU A 3 15.76 18.49 29.18
C GLU A 3 16.83 17.49 28.77
N GLN A 4 17.16 16.65 29.75
CA GLN A 4 18.27 15.69 29.76
C GLN A 4 18.33 14.84 28.49
N THR A 5 19.43 15.00 27.78
CA THR A 5 19.92 14.12 26.72
C THR A 5 19.94 12.68 27.26
N CYS A 6 19.05 11.83 26.77
CA CYS A 6 19.14 10.39 26.98
C CYS A 6 20.42 9.88 26.32
N PHE A 7 21.47 9.68 27.10
CA PHE A 7 22.64 8.94 26.66
C PHE A 7 22.26 7.45 26.54
N LEU A 8 21.83 7.06 25.33
CA LEU A 8 21.64 5.67 24.97
C LEU A 8 23.05 5.04 24.83
N PHE A 9 23.49 4.29 25.83
CA PHE A 9 24.72 3.51 25.71
C PHE A 9 24.45 2.25 24.87
N TRP A 10 25.25 2.04 23.84
CA TRP A 10 25.15 0.86 22.98
C TRP A 10 25.62 -0.38 23.75
N LEU A 11 24.67 -1.26 24.12
CA LEU A 11 24.95 -2.50 24.85
C LEU A 11 24.99 -3.75 23.95
N GLY A 12 24.84 -3.60 22.63
CA GLY A 12 24.89 -4.68 21.64
C GLY A 12 23.88 -4.50 20.51
N LEU A 13 23.89 -5.38 19.50
CA LEU A 13 22.93 -5.42 18.39
C LEU A 13 22.27 -6.81 18.37
N LYS A 14 20.93 -6.89 18.45
CA LYS A 14 20.20 -8.18 18.36
C LYS A 14 19.85 -8.53 16.91
N THR A 15 19.43 -7.55 16.12
CA THR A 15 18.99 -7.79 14.74
C THR A 15 19.26 -6.56 13.89
N LEU A 16 19.94 -6.74 12.77
CA LEU A 16 20.09 -5.72 11.74
C LEU A 16 19.03 -5.97 10.65
N LEU A 17 18.23 -4.95 10.36
CA LEU A 17 17.22 -5.00 9.33
C LEU A 17 17.47 -3.86 8.35
N VAL A 18 18.25 -4.15 7.32
CA VAL A 18 18.46 -3.21 6.22
C VAL A 18 17.34 -3.43 5.21
N VAL A 19 16.37 -2.52 5.19
CA VAL A 19 15.49 -2.31 4.04
C VAL A 19 15.88 -0.96 3.49
N VAL A 20 16.18 -0.87 2.19
CA VAL A 20 16.59 0.32 1.42
C VAL A 20 16.47 1.63 2.24
N ASN A 21 17.60 2.09 2.79
CA ASN A 21 17.78 3.33 3.56
C ASN A 21 17.07 3.50 4.90
N ARG A 22 16.56 2.46 5.58
CA ARG A 22 15.90 2.62 6.89
C ARG A 22 16.16 1.43 7.84
N PHE A 23 16.32 1.76 9.14
CA PHE A 23 16.13 0.92 10.35
C PHE A 23 17.35 0.26 11.06
N PHE A 24 17.36 0.37 12.41
CA PHE A 24 18.20 -0.36 13.36
C PHE A 24 17.38 -0.76 14.60
N LEU A 25 17.52 -2.00 15.07
CA LEU A 25 17.03 -2.44 16.38
C LEU A 25 18.20 -2.43 17.37
N ILE A 26 18.15 -1.57 18.39
CA ILE A 26 19.16 -1.57 19.45
C ILE A 26 18.55 -2.19 20.72
N PRO A 27 19.05 -3.34 21.19
CA PRO A 27 18.67 -3.89 22.48
C PRO A 27 19.20 -3.05 23.64
N GLN A 28 18.40 -3.03 24.70
CA GLN A 28 18.78 -2.68 26.07
C GLN A 28 19.42 -1.31 26.21
N VAL A 29 18.57 -0.30 26.34
CA VAL A 29 19.01 0.97 26.90
C VAL A 29 18.90 0.85 28.42
N GLY A 30 20.02 0.79 29.11
CA GLY A 30 20.05 0.88 30.56
C GLY A 30 19.98 2.34 31.02
N GLN A 31 18.99 2.69 31.84
CA GLN A 31 19.22 3.74 32.84
C GLN A 31 20.02 3.13 33.99
N ASN A 32 20.70 3.98 34.77
CA ASN A 32 21.57 3.63 35.93
C ASN A 32 20.98 2.66 36.99
N ASN A 33 19.74 2.17 36.83
CA ASN A 33 18.99 1.34 37.80
C ASN A 33 18.64 -0.09 37.32
N GLY A 34 19.24 -0.62 36.24
CA GLY A 34 19.31 -2.07 36.03
C GLY A 34 18.12 -2.79 35.37
N GLU A 35 17.07 -2.09 34.91
CA GLU A 35 16.05 -2.70 34.05
C GLU A 35 16.33 -2.42 32.57
N ALA A 36 16.72 -3.45 31.84
CA ALA A 36 16.96 -3.36 30.41
C ALA A 36 15.63 -3.31 29.62
N ARG A 37 15.42 -2.25 28.83
CA ARG A 37 14.22 -2.08 27.99
C ARG A 37 14.60 -1.94 26.51
N ASP A 38 13.74 -2.44 25.63
CA ASP A 38 13.98 -2.41 24.19
C ASP A 38 13.79 -1.01 23.60
N ALA A 39 14.49 -0.71 22.50
CA ALA A 39 14.32 0.50 21.72
C ALA A 39 14.28 0.19 20.21
N VAL A 40 13.51 0.97 19.44
CA VAL A 40 13.59 0.98 17.97
C VAL A 40 14.24 2.28 17.55
N ILE A 41 15.30 2.21 16.74
CA ILE A 41 15.97 3.39 16.17
C ILE A 41 15.81 3.38 14.66
N ILE A 42 15.21 4.43 14.13
CA ILE A 42 14.98 4.59 12.70
C ILE A 42 15.93 5.67 12.21
N LEU A 43 16.88 5.29 11.36
CA LEU A 43 17.80 6.19 10.69
C LEU A 43 17.37 6.34 9.23
N GLU A 44 17.14 7.57 8.78
CA GLU A 44 16.69 7.88 7.41
C GLU A 44 17.60 8.96 6.83
N LYS A 45 18.10 8.75 5.60
CA LYS A 45 18.73 9.84 4.84
C LYS A 45 17.71 10.93 4.56
N THR A 46 18.10 12.18 4.70
CA THR A 46 17.26 13.33 4.31
C THR A 46 17.20 13.43 2.78
N PRO A 47 16.04 13.85 2.21
CA PRO A 47 15.96 14.16 0.79
C PRO A 47 16.91 15.29 0.42
N PHE A 48 17.38 15.31 -0.83
CA PHE A 48 18.05 16.49 -1.39
C PHE A 48 17.05 17.64 -1.51
N SER A 49 17.56 18.87 -1.35
CA SER A 49 16.79 20.10 -1.61
C SER A 49 17.51 20.93 -2.66
N GLU A 50 16.76 21.71 -3.46
CA GLU A 50 17.36 22.63 -4.44
C GLU A 50 18.36 23.61 -3.79
N GLU A 51 18.12 23.97 -2.52
CA GLU A 51 19.00 24.83 -1.73
C GLU A 51 20.36 24.17 -1.41
N THR A 52 20.40 22.85 -1.23
CA THR A 52 21.62 22.12 -0.86
C THR A 52 22.45 21.67 -2.07
N LEU A 53 21.83 21.52 -3.25
CA LEU A 53 22.50 21.05 -4.46
C LEU A 53 23.72 21.90 -4.86
N PRO A 54 23.69 23.25 -4.84
CA PRO A 54 24.87 24.06 -5.15
C PRO A 54 26.05 23.81 -4.21
N HIS A 55 25.78 23.41 -2.96
CA HIS A 55 26.82 23.07 -1.99
C HIS A 55 27.37 21.67 -2.16
N LEU A 56 26.60 20.75 -2.75
CA LEU A 56 27.01 19.38 -3.03
C LEU A 56 27.73 19.24 -4.38
N LEU A 57 27.27 19.96 -5.39
CA LEU A 57 27.74 19.90 -6.78
C LEU A 57 28.63 21.10 -7.13
N ASN A 58 29.62 21.36 -6.28
CA ASN A 58 30.59 22.43 -6.51
C ASN A 58 31.94 21.86 -7.01
N LYS A 59 32.85 22.75 -7.42
CA LYS A 59 34.17 22.40 -7.96
C LYS A 59 35.07 21.62 -6.99
N ASP A 60 34.83 21.77 -5.68
CA ASP A 60 35.59 21.17 -4.58
C ASP A 60 34.89 19.89 -4.07
N ALA A 61 33.87 19.39 -4.76
CA ALA A 61 33.19 18.16 -4.41
C ALA A 61 34.14 16.95 -4.47
N ASP A 62 34.24 16.20 -3.37
CA ASP A 62 34.98 14.94 -3.31
C ASP A 62 34.18 13.85 -4.03
N LEU A 63 34.42 13.75 -5.34
CA LEU A 63 33.83 12.78 -6.24
C LEU A 63 34.84 11.71 -6.62
N ARG A 64 34.47 10.44 -6.41
CA ARG A 64 35.26 9.29 -6.84
C ARG A 64 34.52 8.53 -7.92
N LEU A 65 35.14 8.41 -9.10
CA LEU A 65 34.56 7.66 -10.21
C LEU A 65 34.41 6.19 -9.82
N GLN A 66 33.19 5.67 -9.90
CA GLN A 66 32.89 4.25 -9.72
C GLN A 66 32.85 3.52 -11.07
N PHE A 67 32.18 4.11 -12.05
CA PHE A 67 31.94 3.50 -13.35
C PHE A 67 31.79 4.57 -14.43
N ARG A 68 32.25 4.28 -15.65
CA ARG A 68 32.00 5.13 -16.83
C ARG A 68 31.76 4.27 -18.06
N ASN A 69 30.72 4.62 -18.81
CA ASN A 69 30.46 4.11 -20.15
C ASN A 69 29.91 5.23 -21.04
N ASP A 70 30.67 5.60 -22.06
CA ASP A 70 30.37 6.71 -22.97
C ASP A 70 30.09 8.03 -22.19
N ILE A 71 28.87 8.56 -22.30
CA ILE A 71 28.41 9.77 -21.61
C ILE A 71 27.88 9.51 -20.20
N TYR A 72 27.73 8.25 -19.78
CA TYR A 72 27.24 7.88 -18.45
C TYR A 72 28.40 7.62 -17.50
N SER A 73 28.35 8.24 -16.32
CA SER A 73 29.33 8.01 -15.26
C SER A 73 28.69 8.04 -13.89
N THR A 74 28.99 7.04 -13.05
CA THR A 74 28.54 6.95 -11.67
C THR A 74 29.71 7.33 -10.76
N HIS A 75 29.46 8.18 -9.78
CA HIS A 75 30.44 8.66 -8.81
C HIS A 75 29.96 8.45 -7.39
N HIS A 76 30.89 8.24 -6.46
CA HIS A 76 30.66 8.38 -5.03
C HIS A 76 30.96 9.82 -4.62
N LEU A 77 29.96 10.54 -4.14
CA LEU A 77 30.11 11.87 -3.55
C LEU A 77 30.26 11.74 -2.03
N HIS A 78 31.30 12.35 -1.47
CA HIS A 78 31.49 12.48 -0.02
C HIS A 78 31.09 13.90 0.43
N PRO A 79 29.83 14.12 0.86
CA PRO A 79 29.37 15.44 1.27
C PRO A 79 30.02 15.89 2.58
N LEU A 80 30.11 17.21 2.77
CA LEU A 80 30.48 17.79 4.07
C LEU A 80 29.47 17.37 5.16
N PRO A 81 29.88 17.24 6.43
CA PRO A 81 28.99 16.80 7.52
C PRO A 81 27.67 17.59 7.63
N ALA A 82 27.70 18.89 7.34
CA ALA A 82 26.52 19.77 7.35
C ALA A 82 25.44 19.36 6.35
N PHE A 83 25.80 18.62 5.29
CA PHE A 83 24.90 18.16 4.23
C PHE A 83 24.70 16.64 4.25
N ASN A 84 25.07 15.98 5.35
CA ASN A 84 24.96 14.54 5.52
C ASN A 84 24.13 14.17 6.75
N GLU A 85 23.12 15.01 7.06
CA GLU A 85 22.21 14.78 8.17
C GLU A 85 21.48 13.44 8.02
N ILE A 86 21.34 12.73 9.14
CA ILE A 86 20.56 11.50 9.23
C ILE A 86 19.43 11.75 10.20
N LYS A 87 18.21 11.78 9.70
CA LYS A 87 17.01 11.87 10.53
C LYS A 87 16.95 10.63 11.41
N THR A 88 16.93 10.84 12.72
CA THR A 88 16.96 9.79 13.73
C THR A 88 15.68 9.82 14.55
N THR A 89 14.87 8.75 14.49
CA THR A 89 13.68 8.59 15.33
C THR A 89 13.91 7.48 16.34
N VAL A 90 13.64 7.74 17.62
CA VAL A 90 13.81 6.75 18.70
C VAL A 90 12.45 6.44 19.32
N VAL A 91 12.10 5.15 19.39
CA VAL A 91 10.95 4.66 20.16
C VAL A 91 11.48 3.92 21.38
N TYR A 92 11.25 4.50 22.56
CA TYR A 92 11.71 3.94 23.83
C TYR A 92 10.73 4.28 24.98
N PRO A 93 10.34 3.29 25.82
CA PRO A 93 10.56 1.86 25.63
C PRO A 93 9.72 1.31 24.47
N ALA A 94 10.32 0.48 23.63
CA ALA A 94 9.63 -0.21 22.55
C ALA A 94 8.84 -1.41 23.10
N THR A 95 7.60 -1.58 22.64
CA THR A 95 6.78 -2.76 22.94
C THR A 95 6.99 -3.81 21.85
N GLU A 96 6.56 -5.05 22.09
CA GLU A 96 6.55 -6.08 21.04
C GLU A 96 5.76 -5.64 19.79
N LYS A 97 4.69 -4.85 19.95
CA LYS A 97 3.92 -4.29 18.83
C LYS A 97 4.76 -3.31 18.01
N HIS A 98 5.57 -2.46 18.67
CA HIS A 98 6.51 -1.59 17.97
C HIS A 98 7.55 -2.42 17.21
N ILE A 99 8.12 -3.45 17.84
CA ILE A 99 9.12 -4.32 17.21
C ILE A 99 8.54 -5.04 15.99
N LYS A 100 7.38 -5.70 16.13
CA LYS A 100 6.70 -6.39 15.02
C LYS A 100 6.38 -5.47 13.85
N LYS A 101 6.00 -4.20 14.12
CA LYS A 101 5.71 -3.21 13.09
C LYS A 101 6.92 -2.89 12.19
N TYR A 102 8.13 -2.86 12.76
CA TYR A 102 9.36 -2.50 12.04
C TYR A 102 10.20 -3.71 11.63
N LEU A 103 9.81 -4.93 12.01
CA LEU A 103 10.46 -6.15 11.58
C LEU A 103 10.20 -6.36 10.08
N LYS A 104 11.24 -6.66 9.28
CA LYS A 104 11.03 -7.06 7.87
C LYS A 104 10.18 -8.32 7.88
N GLN A 105 9.02 -8.23 7.26
CA GLN A 105 8.20 -9.38 6.97
C GLN A 105 8.65 -9.92 5.63
N GLU A 106 9.00 -11.20 5.59
CA GLU A 106 9.20 -11.88 4.31
C GLU A 106 7.87 -11.94 3.57
N MET A 107 7.92 -11.65 2.27
CA MET A 107 6.77 -11.67 1.39
C MET A 107 6.90 -12.87 0.47
N TYR A 108 5.79 -13.57 0.26
CA TYR A 108 5.70 -14.76 -0.57
C TYR A 108 4.69 -14.51 -1.67
N LEU A 109 5.08 -14.75 -2.92
CA LEU A 109 4.15 -14.73 -4.05
C LEU A 109 3.40 -16.05 -4.12
N ILE A 110 2.08 -15.96 -4.19
CA ILE A 110 1.16 -17.07 -4.38
C ILE A 110 0.62 -17.00 -5.79
N ASN A 111 0.63 -18.12 -6.50
CA ASN A 111 -0.03 -18.30 -7.80
C ASN A 111 -1.28 -19.15 -7.57
N GLU A 112 -2.37 -18.49 -7.19
CA GLU A 112 -3.61 -19.17 -6.81
C GLU A 112 -4.40 -19.57 -8.06
N THR A 113 -4.51 -20.88 -8.30
CA THR A 113 -5.36 -21.42 -9.36
C THR A 113 -6.85 -21.32 -8.99
N ALA A 114 -7.74 -21.54 -9.96
CA ALA A 114 -9.17 -21.66 -9.69
C ALA A 114 -9.51 -22.71 -8.63
N GLU A 115 -8.78 -23.83 -8.63
CA GLU A 115 -8.97 -24.91 -7.66
C GLU A 115 -8.48 -24.51 -6.27
N ASP A 116 -7.33 -23.84 -6.19
CA ASP A 116 -6.79 -23.32 -4.94
C ASP A 116 -7.77 -22.31 -4.30
N TYR A 117 -8.38 -21.43 -5.11
CA TYR A 117 -9.41 -20.53 -4.60
C TYR A 117 -10.57 -21.30 -3.97
N LYS A 118 -11.10 -22.31 -4.66
CA LYS A 118 -12.27 -23.08 -4.21
C LYS A 118 -11.98 -23.91 -2.96
N THR A 119 -10.78 -24.47 -2.85
CA THR A 119 -10.42 -25.45 -1.82
C THR A 119 -9.68 -24.86 -0.62
N ILE A 120 -9.02 -23.72 -0.80
CA ILE A 120 -8.15 -23.09 0.22
C ILE A 120 -8.68 -21.70 0.57
N THR A 121 -8.74 -20.79 -0.40
CA THR A 121 -8.98 -19.37 -0.14
C THR A 121 -10.42 -19.05 0.21
N SER A 122 -11.40 -19.56 -0.54
CA SER A 122 -12.83 -19.32 -0.26
C SER A 122 -13.24 -19.89 1.10
N PRO A 123 -12.88 -21.15 1.47
CA PRO A 123 -13.15 -21.67 2.81
C PRO A 123 -12.45 -20.85 3.90
N TYR A 124 -11.23 -20.37 3.66
CA TYR A 124 -10.56 -19.46 4.59
C TYR A 124 -11.36 -18.18 4.77
N ILE A 125 -11.73 -17.48 3.69
CA ILE A 125 -12.51 -16.22 3.74
C ILE A 125 -13.83 -16.43 4.48
N GLU A 126 -14.54 -17.53 4.22
CA GLU A 126 -15.81 -17.87 4.87
C GLU A 126 -15.66 -18.19 6.35
N SER A 127 -14.52 -18.80 6.74
CA SER A 127 -14.20 -19.03 8.15
C SER A 127 -13.89 -17.74 8.93
N GLN A 128 -13.51 -16.67 8.23
CA GLN A 128 -13.21 -15.39 8.84
C GLN A 128 -14.49 -14.56 9.02
N SER A 129 -14.75 -14.12 10.25
CA SER A 129 -15.87 -13.21 10.56
C SER A 129 -15.50 -11.75 10.27
N PHE A 130 -15.16 -11.43 9.02
CA PHE A 130 -14.84 -10.06 8.63
C PHE A 130 -16.09 -9.17 8.71
N SER A 131 -16.12 -8.24 9.66
CA SER A 131 -17.20 -7.24 9.70
C SER A 131 -16.98 -6.19 8.62
N ILE A 132 -17.88 -6.17 7.63
CA ILE A 132 -17.98 -5.13 6.60
C ILE A 132 -19.14 -4.16 6.88
N GLN A 133 -19.64 -4.10 8.13
CA GLN A 133 -20.77 -3.25 8.50
C GLN A 133 -20.53 -1.76 8.20
N TRP A 134 -19.27 -1.30 8.30
CA TRP A 134 -18.91 0.06 7.96
C TRP A 134 -19.19 0.37 6.48
N VAL A 135 -19.01 -0.60 5.57
CA VAL A 135 -19.36 -0.47 4.14
C VAL A 135 -20.86 -0.28 4.00
N TYR A 136 -21.66 -1.10 4.68
CA TYR A 136 -23.11 -0.98 4.65
C TYR A 136 -23.61 0.33 5.26
N ASN A 137 -22.96 0.83 6.30
CA ASN A 137 -23.30 2.13 6.87
C ASN A 137 -23.10 3.26 5.84
N ILE A 138 -22.09 3.17 4.97
CA ILE A 138 -21.87 4.13 3.88
C ILE A 138 -22.94 3.96 2.80
N LEU A 139 -23.17 2.74 2.30
CA LEU A 139 -24.17 2.45 1.28
C LEU A 139 -25.59 2.88 1.72
N GLU A 140 -25.93 2.67 2.99
CA GLU A 140 -27.22 3.04 3.59
C GLU A 140 -27.26 4.49 4.12
N LYS A 141 -26.22 5.28 3.87
CA LYS A 141 -26.10 6.70 4.29
C LYS A 141 -26.23 6.93 5.80
N LYS A 142 -25.90 5.92 6.61
CA LYS A 142 -25.82 6.00 8.08
C LYS A 142 -24.49 6.58 8.56
N ALA A 143 -23.46 6.57 7.72
CA ALA A 143 -22.15 7.16 7.97
C ALA A 143 -21.56 7.73 6.68
N GLU A 144 -20.70 8.75 6.79
CA GLU A 144 -19.95 9.37 5.69
C GLU A 144 -20.78 9.91 4.52
N ALA A 145 -22.09 10.11 4.71
CA ALA A 145 -23.00 10.59 3.65
C ALA A 145 -22.56 11.94 3.06
N ASP A 146 -22.02 12.84 3.89
CA ASP A 146 -21.55 14.16 3.48
C ASP A 146 -20.25 14.12 2.65
N HIS A 147 -19.54 12.99 2.66
CA HIS A 147 -18.30 12.80 1.91
C HIS A 147 -18.52 12.20 0.51
N ILE A 148 -19.77 11.90 0.14
CA ILE A 148 -20.08 11.27 -1.14
C ILE A 148 -19.88 12.26 -2.27
N ILE A 149 -18.99 11.91 -3.21
CA ILE A 149 -18.67 12.72 -4.39
C ILE A 149 -19.66 12.43 -5.53
N TYR A 150 -20.05 11.17 -5.67
CA TYR A 150 -20.97 10.71 -6.69
C TYR A 150 -21.72 9.46 -6.23
N GLU A 151 -22.94 9.32 -6.70
CA GLU A 151 -23.78 8.15 -6.46
C GLU A 151 -24.54 7.80 -7.74
N ASN A 152 -24.41 6.53 -8.12
CA ASN A 152 -25.38 5.85 -8.97
C ASN A 152 -26.21 4.93 -8.05
N PRO A 153 -27.53 5.20 -7.87
CA PRO A 153 -28.35 4.52 -6.87
C PRO A 153 -28.87 3.15 -7.34
N ASP A 154 -28.55 2.70 -8.55
CA ASP A 154 -29.02 1.41 -9.05
C ASP A 154 -28.54 0.25 -8.14
N PRO A 155 -29.44 -0.63 -7.66
CA PRO A 155 -29.07 -1.67 -6.70
C PRO A 155 -28.19 -2.78 -7.28
N GLN A 156 -28.11 -2.93 -8.61
CA GLN A 156 -27.32 -3.95 -9.29
C GLN A 156 -26.07 -3.37 -9.95
N ASP A 157 -26.22 -2.24 -10.65
CA ASP A 157 -25.19 -1.63 -11.48
C ASP A 157 -24.67 -0.28 -10.93
N GLY A 158 -25.17 0.14 -9.76
CA GLY A 158 -24.81 1.39 -9.11
C GLY A 158 -23.66 1.27 -8.10
N PHE A 159 -23.16 2.43 -7.69
CA PHE A 159 -22.03 2.55 -6.76
C PHE A 159 -22.01 3.92 -6.07
N LEU A 160 -21.26 4.02 -4.98
CA LEU A 160 -20.87 5.28 -4.34
C LEU A 160 -19.40 5.56 -4.59
N LEU A 161 -19.06 6.81 -4.90
CA LEU A 161 -17.68 7.29 -4.97
C LEU A 161 -17.39 8.21 -3.79
N ILE A 162 -16.39 7.86 -2.98
CA ILE A 162 -16.01 8.60 -1.77
C ILE A 162 -14.48 8.78 -1.68
N PRO A 163 -13.97 9.82 -1.01
CA PRO A 163 -12.55 9.92 -0.67
C PRO A 163 -12.09 8.74 0.20
N ASP A 164 -10.90 8.20 -0.06
CA ASP A 164 -10.28 7.20 0.82
C ASP A 164 -9.80 7.87 2.13
N LEU A 165 -9.90 7.16 3.25
CA LEU A 165 -9.43 7.61 4.57
C LEU A 165 -7.97 8.13 4.57
N LYS A 166 -7.13 7.64 3.66
CA LYS A 166 -5.72 8.02 3.54
C LYS A 166 -5.53 9.41 2.92
N TRP A 167 -6.54 9.96 2.25
CA TRP A 167 -6.42 11.23 1.55
C TRP A 167 -7.05 12.37 2.36
N ASN A 168 -6.26 13.41 2.64
CA ASN A 168 -6.69 14.56 3.41
C ASN A 168 -7.41 15.64 2.58
N GLN A 169 -7.52 15.44 1.26
CA GLN A 169 -8.21 16.33 0.31
C GLN A 169 -7.60 17.74 0.18
N LYS A 170 -6.36 17.97 0.64
CA LYS A 170 -5.69 19.27 0.55
C LYS A 170 -5.03 19.54 -0.80
N GLN A 171 -4.61 18.48 -1.49
CA GLN A 171 -4.00 18.54 -2.81
C GLN A 171 -4.47 17.36 -3.66
N VAL A 172 -4.28 17.45 -4.98
CA VAL A 172 -4.70 16.43 -5.94
C VAL A 172 -3.56 15.50 -6.33
N ASP A 173 -2.31 15.83 -5.99
CA ASP A 173 -1.12 15.02 -6.30
C ASP A 173 -1.16 13.64 -5.66
N ASP A 174 -1.86 13.50 -4.52
CA ASP A 174 -2.12 12.26 -3.78
C ASP A 174 -3.62 11.89 -3.78
N LEU A 175 -4.38 12.36 -4.79
CA LEU A 175 -5.81 12.06 -4.94
C LEU A 175 -6.05 10.57 -4.80
N TYR A 176 -6.98 10.22 -3.91
CA TYR A 176 -7.38 8.84 -3.64
C TYR A 176 -8.88 8.78 -3.31
N LEU A 177 -9.66 8.16 -4.20
CA LEU A 177 -11.06 7.81 -3.98
C LEU A 177 -11.28 6.30 -4.07
N ILE A 178 -12.40 5.85 -3.52
CA ILE A 178 -12.89 4.48 -3.65
C ILE A 178 -14.31 4.51 -4.19
N ALA A 179 -14.57 3.68 -5.21
CA ALA A 179 -15.92 3.30 -5.62
C ALA A 179 -16.35 2.02 -4.89
N ILE A 180 -17.51 2.04 -4.24
CA ILE A 180 -18.11 0.91 -3.53
C ILE A 180 -19.40 0.53 -4.24
N CYS A 181 -19.51 -0.70 -4.76
CA CYS A 181 -20.72 -1.13 -5.47
C CYS A 181 -21.93 -1.24 -4.52
N GLN A 182 -23.13 -0.91 -5.02
CA GLN A 182 -24.37 -1.09 -4.28
C GLN A 182 -24.72 -2.57 -4.12
N ARG A 183 -24.45 -3.37 -5.17
CA ARG A 183 -24.68 -4.81 -5.20
C ARG A 183 -23.92 -5.51 -4.08
N ARG A 184 -24.64 -6.28 -3.27
CA ARG A 184 -24.07 -7.08 -2.16
C ARG A 184 -23.62 -8.45 -2.65
N GLY A 185 -22.71 -9.08 -1.90
CA GLY A 185 -22.29 -10.46 -2.14
C GLY A 185 -21.11 -10.62 -3.10
N LEU A 186 -20.65 -9.54 -3.74
CA LEU A 186 -19.41 -9.54 -4.53
C LEU A 186 -18.24 -9.30 -3.57
N LYS A 187 -17.44 -10.33 -3.29
CA LYS A 187 -16.33 -10.29 -2.34
C LYS A 187 -15.04 -9.79 -2.99
N SER A 188 -14.76 -10.21 -4.23
CA SER A 188 -13.50 -9.89 -4.93
C SER A 188 -13.59 -10.08 -6.45
N LEU A 189 -12.45 -9.97 -7.15
CA LEU A 189 -12.33 -10.32 -8.58
C LEU A 189 -12.88 -11.70 -8.91
N ARG A 190 -12.77 -12.68 -8.01
CA ARG A 190 -13.23 -14.07 -8.23
C ARG A 190 -14.73 -14.20 -8.45
N ASP A 191 -15.52 -13.22 -7.98
CA ASP A 191 -16.97 -13.24 -8.15
C ASP A 191 -17.41 -12.50 -9.42
N LEU A 192 -16.50 -11.82 -10.12
CA LEU A 192 -16.82 -11.09 -11.33
C LEU A 192 -17.06 -12.04 -12.50
N THR A 193 -18.09 -11.72 -13.27
CA THR A 193 -18.54 -12.41 -14.47
C THR A 193 -19.00 -11.41 -15.52
N GLY A 194 -19.32 -11.88 -16.72
CA GLY A 194 -19.91 -11.05 -17.78
C GLY A 194 -21.19 -10.31 -17.38
N GLU A 195 -21.95 -10.81 -16.40
CA GLU A 195 -23.15 -10.13 -15.87
C GLU A 195 -22.83 -8.75 -15.26
N HIS A 196 -21.61 -8.58 -14.76
CA HIS A 196 -21.18 -7.39 -14.03
C HIS A 196 -20.61 -6.30 -14.95
N LEU A 197 -20.56 -6.52 -16.27
CA LEU A 197 -19.94 -5.59 -17.21
C LEU A 197 -20.58 -4.19 -17.17
N SER A 198 -21.90 -4.10 -17.07
CA SER A 198 -22.63 -2.83 -16.96
C SER A 198 -22.19 -2.04 -15.74
N MET A 199 -22.25 -2.64 -14.54
CA MET A 199 -21.74 -2.05 -13.30
C MET A 199 -20.29 -1.55 -13.44
N LEU A 200 -19.39 -2.37 -13.99
CA LEU A 200 -17.98 -2.02 -14.13
C LEU A 200 -17.75 -0.85 -15.09
N GLN A 201 -18.50 -0.80 -16.18
CA GLN A 201 -18.47 0.30 -17.15
C GLN A 201 -19.03 1.60 -16.54
N ASN A 202 -20.12 1.52 -15.77
CA ASN A 202 -20.66 2.65 -15.03
C ASN A 202 -19.62 3.22 -14.06
N ILE A 203 -18.98 2.36 -13.26
CA ILE A 203 -17.93 2.79 -12.32
C ILE A 203 -16.79 3.50 -13.06
N LEU A 204 -16.30 2.94 -14.17
CA LEU A 204 -15.24 3.55 -14.96
C LEU A 204 -15.65 4.93 -15.50
N GLN A 205 -16.77 5.00 -16.22
CA GLN A 205 -17.18 6.19 -16.97
C GLN A 205 -17.72 7.28 -16.04
N GLU A 206 -18.69 6.95 -15.19
CA GLU A 206 -19.32 7.90 -14.29
C GLU A 206 -18.34 8.37 -13.21
N GLY A 207 -17.47 7.47 -12.72
CA GLY A 207 -16.41 7.81 -11.77
C GLY A 207 -15.41 8.82 -12.35
N GLN A 208 -14.94 8.60 -13.58
CA GLN A 208 -14.05 9.55 -14.27
C GLN A 208 -14.73 10.92 -14.50
N VAL A 209 -16.01 10.92 -14.90
CA VAL A 209 -16.78 12.16 -15.10
C VAL A 209 -16.95 12.91 -13.77
N ALA A 210 -17.28 12.22 -12.70
CA ALA A 210 -17.42 12.82 -11.36
C ALA A 210 -16.11 13.44 -10.88
N ILE A 211 -15.00 12.72 -11.00
CA ILE A 211 -13.68 13.20 -10.58
C ILE A 211 -13.25 14.41 -11.42
N SER A 212 -13.44 14.35 -12.75
CA SER A 212 -13.12 15.46 -13.64
C SER A 212 -13.93 16.71 -13.30
N LYS A 213 -15.24 16.58 -13.06
CA LYS A 213 -16.10 17.71 -12.65
C LYS A 213 -15.71 18.28 -11.29
N ARG A 214 -15.35 17.43 -10.32
CA ARG A 214 -15.11 17.87 -8.93
C ARG A 214 -13.71 18.43 -8.70
N TYR A 215 -12.71 17.86 -9.35
CA TYR A 215 -11.28 18.13 -9.07
C TYR A 215 -10.48 18.60 -10.30
N ASN A 216 -11.12 18.73 -11.47
CA ASN A 216 -10.46 19.11 -12.73
C ASN A 216 -9.32 18.16 -13.14
N ILE A 217 -9.43 16.88 -12.78
CA ILE A 217 -8.47 15.83 -13.16
C ILE A 217 -9.08 14.98 -14.28
N PRO A 218 -8.46 14.92 -15.47
CA PRO A 218 -8.96 14.09 -16.56
C PRO A 218 -8.75 12.61 -16.26
N GLY A 219 -9.61 11.75 -16.83
CA GLY A 219 -9.53 10.30 -16.64
C GLY A 219 -8.18 9.67 -17.04
N SER A 220 -7.44 10.29 -17.97
CA SER A 220 -6.10 9.87 -18.38
C SER A 220 -5.01 10.09 -17.32
N GLN A 221 -5.29 10.89 -16.29
CA GLN A 221 -4.42 11.09 -15.14
C GLN A 221 -4.83 10.22 -13.93
N LEU A 222 -5.77 9.28 -14.12
CA LEU A 222 -6.23 8.38 -13.07
C LEU A 222 -5.75 6.95 -13.33
N ARG A 223 -5.21 6.32 -12.28
CA ARG A 223 -5.01 4.88 -12.18
C ARG A 223 -6.22 4.31 -11.45
N ILE A 224 -7.01 3.49 -12.15
CA ILE A 224 -8.28 2.94 -11.66
C ILE A 224 -8.17 1.41 -11.60
N TYR A 225 -8.30 0.81 -10.42
CA TYR A 225 -7.89 -0.58 -10.22
C TYR A 225 -8.55 -1.27 -9.02
N PHE A 226 -8.55 -2.60 -9.03
CA PHE A 226 -8.89 -3.46 -7.91
C PHE A 226 -7.65 -3.89 -7.16
N HIS A 227 -7.82 -4.27 -5.89
CA HIS A 227 -6.84 -5.09 -5.19
C HIS A 227 -7.23 -6.58 -5.24
N TYR A 228 -6.22 -7.44 -5.39
CA TYR A 228 -6.32 -8.87 -5.13
C TYR A 228 -5.10 -9.37 -4.34
N GLN A 229 -5.23 -9.90 -3.12
CA GLN A 229 -6.46 -9.92 -2.30
C GLN A 229 -6.89 -8.51 -1.85
N PRO A 230 -8.21 -8.25 -1.72
CA PRO A 230 -8.71 -6.99 -1.21
C PRO A 230 -8.49 -6.87 0.30
N SER A 231 -8.51 -5.64 0.82
CA SER A 231 -8.39 -5.42 2.28
C SER A 231 -9.69 -5.73 3.04
N TYR A 232 -10.83 -5.81 2.33
CA TYR A 232 -12.13 -6.22 2.83
C TYR A 232 -12.95 -6.82 1.68
N TYR A 233 -13.82 -7.78 2.00
CA TYR A 233 -14.54 -8.60 1.01
C TYR A 233 -15.92 -8.04 0.68
N HIS A 234 -15.94 -6.80 0.20
CA HIS A 234 -17.04 -6.19 -0.56
C HIS A 234 -16.41 -5.44 -1.72
N LEU A 235 -16.85 -5.71 -2.95
CA LEU A 235 -16.17 -5.24 -4.16
C LEU A 235 -16.04 -3.71 -4.16
N HIS A 236 -14.80 -3.27 -4.35
CA HIS A 236 -14.46 -1.85 -4.38
C HIS A 236 -13.32 -1.61 -5.36
N ILE A 237 -13.29 -0.40 -5.92
CA ILE A 237 -12.33 0.02 -6.95
C ILE A 237 -11.66 1.30 -6.48
N HIS A 238 -10.35 1.32 -6.57
CA HIS A 238 -9.52 2.45 -6.21
C HIS A 238 -9.36 3.39 -7.40
N PHE A 239 -9.47 4.69 -7.16
CA PHE A 239 -9.17 5.77 -8.09
C PHE A 239 -8.03 6.59 -7.49
N THR A 240 -6.86 6.57 -8.12
CA THR A 240 -5.69 7.32 -7.65
C THR A 240 -5.12 8.18 -8.76
N ALA A 241 -4.48 9.30 -8.42
CA ALA A 241 -3.66 10.02 -9.40
C ALA A 241 -2.53 9.11 -9.91
N VAL A 242 -2.24 9.12 -11.21
CA VAL A 242 -1.17 8.30 -11.80
C VAL A 242 0.21 8.69 -11.22
N SER A 243 0.41 9.98 -10.93
CA SER A 243 1.61 10.53 -10.29
C SER A 243 1.80 10.06 -8.84
N TYR A 244 0.73 9.61 -8.19
CA TYR A 244 0.79 9.14 -6.82
C TYR A 244 1.25 7.68 -6.79
N ASP A 245 2.37 7.42 -6.11
CA ASP A 245 2.80 6.07 -5.76
C ASP A 245 2.01 5.55 -4.53
N ALA A 246 0.71 5.33 -4.76
CA ALA A 246 -0.20 4.89 -3.72
C ALA A 246 0.14 3.46 -3.25
N PRO A 247 0.01 3.14 -1.95
CA PRO A 247 0.20 1.77 -1.47
C PRO A 247 -0.77 0.80 -2.16
N GLY A 248 -0.23 -0.32 -2.67
CA GLY A 248 -1.02 -1.39 -3.29
C GLY A 248 -1.22 -1.27 -4.81
N THR A 249 -0.54 -0.34 -5.47
CA THR A 249 -0.53 -0.19 -6.94
C THR A 249 0.40 -1.15 -7.67
N MET A 250 1.16 -1.96 -6.92
CA MET A 250 2.12 -2.92 -7.46
C MET A 250 1.41 -4.04 -8.25
N VAL A 251 2.10 -4.59 -9.26
CA VAL A 251 1.53 -5.56 -10.22
C VAL A 251 1.04 -6.85 -9.57
N GLU A 252 1.65 -7.25 -8.45
CA GLU A 252 1.25 -8.40 -7.64
C GLU A 252 0.02 -8.14 -6.75
N ARG A 253 -0.69 -7.02 -6.97
CA ARG A 253 -1.91 -6.72 -6.22
C ARG A 253 -2.94 -5.93 -7.03
N ALA A 254 -2.50 -4.95 -7.82
CA ALA A 254 -3.38 -4.06 -8.57
C ALA A 254 -3.79 -4.68 -9.91
N HIS A 255 -5.10 -4.68 -10.17
CA HIS A 255 -5.67 -5.07 -11.46
C HIS A 255 -6.44 -3.89 -12.05
N LEU A 256 -5.98 -3.34 -13.18
CA LEU A 256 -6.62 -2.19 -13.83
C LEU A 256 -8.08 -2.51 -14.20
N LEU A 257 -9.00 -1.60 -13.89
CA LEU A 257 -10.43 -1.77 -14.17
C LEU A 257 -10.69 -1.95 -15.67
N SER A 258 -9.99 -1.21 -16.53
CA SER A 258 -10.10 -1.37 -17.99
C SER A 258 -9.73 -2.78 -18.44
N SER A 259 -8.60 -3.31 -17.98
CA SER A 259 -8.18 -4.69 -18.28
C SER A 259 -9.14 -5.72 -17.69
N VAL A 260 -9.74 -5.45 -16.53
CA VAL A 260 -10.77 -6.33 -15.95
C VAL A 260 -12.01 -6.41 -16.82
N ILE A 261 -12.47 -5.27 -17.34
CA ILE A 261 -13.59 -5.20 -18.28
C ILE A 261 -13.26 -5.97 -19.56
N GLU A 262 -12.11 -5.72 -20.18
CA GLU A 262 -11.68 -6.39 -21.42
C GLU A 262 -11.55 -7.90 -21.24
N ASN A 263 -11.01 -8.36 -20.10
CA ASN A 263 -10.91 -9.77 -19.78
C ASN A 263 -12.30 -10.44 -19.72
N LEU A 264 -13.28 -9.79 -19.10
CA LEU A 264 -14.66 -10.29 -18.99
C LEU A 264 -15.44 -10.22 -20.31
N GLN A 265 -15.15 -9.23 -21.16
CA GLN A 265 -15.69 -9.16 -22.52
C GLN A 265 -15.16 -10.32 -23.39
N THR A 266 -13.93 -10.75 -23.15
CA THR A 266 -13.29 -11.85 -23.87
C THR A 266 -13.74 -13.23 -23.36
N ASP A 267 -13.80 -13.41 -22.05
CA ASP A 267 -14.28 -14.62 -21.38
C ASP A 267 -15.16 -14.22 -20.18
N PRO A 268 -16.50 -14.40 -20.25
CA PRO A 268 -17.41 -14.05 -19.17
C PRO A 268 -17.12 -14.71 -17.82
N GLU A 269 -16.29 -15.76 -17.77
CA GLU A 269 -15.90 -16.48 -16.54
C GLU A 269 -14.38 -16.37 -16.28
N TYR A 270 -13.69 -15.40 -16.90
CA TYR A 270 -12.22 -15.26 -16.86
C TYR A 270 -11.64 -15.42 -15.44
N TYR A 271 -12.19 -14.68 -14.47
CA TYR A 271 -11.67 -14.65 -13.10
C TYR A 271 -11.96 -15.92 -12.30
N GLN A 272 -12.91 -16.74 -12.74
CA GLN A 272 -13.21 -18.03 -12.12
C GLN A 272 -12.23 -19.11 -12.57
N LYS A 273 -11.57 -18.94 -13.73
CA LYS A 273 -10.71 -19.95 -14.36
C LYS A 273 -9.22 -19.65 -14.21
N ARG A 274 -8.84 -18.37 -14.27
CA ARG A 274 -7.44 -17.97 -14.40
C ARG A 274 -6.72 -18.05 -13.05
N THR A 275 -5.40 -18.24 -13.14
CA THR A 275 -4.53 -18.13 -11.96
C THR A 275 -4.34 -16.66 -11.64
N LEU A 276 -4.51 -16.29 -10.37
CA LEU A 276 -4.28 -14.93 -9.89
C LEU A 276 -3.08 -14.93 -8.96
N THR A 277 -2.14 -14.02 -9.23
CA THR A 277 -0.89 -13.91 -8.47
C THR A 277 -1.01 -12.79 -7.45
N TYR A 278 -0.67 -13.07 -6.19
CA TYR A 278 -0.63 -12.04 -5.14
C TYR A 278 0.42 -12.31 -4.08
N ALA A 279 0.81 -11.27 -3.34
CA ALA A 279 1.78 -11.38 -2.26
C ALA A 279 1.10 -11.53 -0.88
N LEU A 280 1.59 -12.48 -0.08
CA LEU A 280 1.23 -12.65 1.33
C LEU A 280 2.46 -12.48 2.23
N LYS A 281 2.23 -12.04 3.45
CA LYS A 281 3.27 -11.94 4.48
C LYS A 281 3.53 -13.31 5.10
N ALA A 282 4.75 -13.52 5.59
CA ALA A 282 5.16 -14.75 6.27
C ALA A 282 4.22 -15.20 7.41
N ASP A 283 3.63 -14.23 8.11
CA ASP A 283 2.70 -14.43 9.23
C ASP A 283 1.22 -14.33 8.84
N ASP A 284 0.91 -14.23 7.55
CA ASP A 284 -0.47 -14.22 7.07
C ASP A 284 -1.12 -15.61 7.26
N PRO A 285 -2.27 -15.71 7.94
CA PRO A 285 -2.92 -17.00 8.16
C PRO A 285 -3.34 -17.70 6.85
N LEU A 286 -3.63 -16.95 5.78
CA LEU A 286 -3.93 -17.56 4.48
C LEU A 286 -2.68 -18.24 3.90
N LEU A 287 -1.50 -17.66 4.07
CA LEU A 287 -0.24 -18.27 3.63
C LEU A 287 -0.04 -19.64 4.28
N GLN A 288 -0.38 -19.75 5.56
CA GLN A 288 -0.32 -21.01 6.29
C GLN A 288 -1.26 -22.07 5.70
N ARG A 289 -2.45 -21.68 5.22
CA ARG A 289 -3.35 -22.61 4.52
C ARG A 289 -2.76 -23.14 3.22
N PHE A 290 -2.09 -22.28 2.44
CA PHE A 290 -1.38 -22.72 1.23
C PHE A 290 -0.22 -23.67 1.54
N LYS A 291 0.52 -23.44 2.63
CA LYS A 291 1.57 -24.37 3.11
C LYS A 291 0.99 -25.73 3.50
N GLU A 292 -0.10 -25.74 4.28
CA GLU A 292 -0.80 -26.97 4.70
C GLU A 292 -1.32 -27.79 3.51
N ALA A 293 -1.74 -27.11 2.45
CA ALA A 293 -2.19 -27.74 1.20
C ALA A 293 -1.04 -28.18 0.26
N GLY A 294 0.22 -27.89 0.60
CA GLY A 294 1.38 -28.23 -0.24
C GLY A 294 1.46 -27.41 -1.54
N ARG A 295 1.03 -26.15 -1.51
CA ARG A 295 0.91 -25.25 -2.68
C ARG A 295 1.89 -24.08 -2.66
N MET A 296 3.03 -24.26 -1.99
CA MET A 296 4.08 -23.26 -1.72
C MET A 296 5.43 -23.72 -2.24
#